data_AF-X1NFF5-F1
#
_entry.id   AF-X1NFF5-F1
#
_cell.length_a   1.000
_cell.length_b   1.000
_cell.length_c   1.000
_cell.angle_alpha   90.00
_cell.angle_beta   90.00
_cell.angle_gamma   90.00
#
_symmetry.space_group_name_H-M   'P 1'
#
loop_
_entity.id
_entity.type
_entity.pdbx_description
1 polymer ?
#
loop_
_entity_poly.entity_id
_entity_poly.type
_entity_poly.pdbx_seq_one_letter_code
_entity_poly.pdbx_strand_id
1 'polypeptide(L)' 'MPKTEPFEKYTDRYENWFERNRYVYQSEINAIREILPDFENGIEIGIGSGRFAEPLGIKKAKFS' A
#
# COMPACT_ATOMS: atom_id res chain seq x y z
N MET A 1 13.06 12.39 13.76
CA MET A 1 12.71 10.96 13.64
C MET A 1 11.31 10.84 13.07
N PRO A 2 11.03 9.86 12.20
CA PRO A 2 9.69 9.63 11.67
C PRO A 2 8.73 9.27 12.82
N LYS A 3 7.49 9.78 12.77
CA LYS A 3 6.45 9.54 13.79
C LYS A 3 5.63 8.30 13.41
N THR A 4 6.20 7.10 13.58
CA THR A 4 5.57 5.82 13.19
C THR A 4 4.77 5.14 14.30
N GLU A 5 4.98 5.53 15.55
CA GLU A 5 4.36 4.91 16.74
C GLU A 5 2.84 4.67 16.62
N PRO A 6 2.02 5.60 16.07
CA PRO A 6 0.59 5.32 15.92
C PRO A 6 0.30 4.15 14.96
N PHE A 7 1.08 4.00 13.90
CA PHE A 7 0.89 2.93 12.92
C PHE A 7 1.28 1.59 13.51
N GLU A 8 2.36 1.53 14.29
CA GLU A 8 2.78 0.32 15.00
C GLU A 8 1.72 -0.09 16.05
N LYS A 9 1.31 0.85 16.90
CA LYS A 9 0.36 0.59 17.99
C LYS A 9 -1.03 0.19 17.50
N TYR A 10 -1.48 0.70 16.35
CA TYR A 10 -2.82 0.47 15.83
C TYR A 10 -2.80 -0.33 14.51
N THR A 11 -1.78 -1.15 14.29
CA THR A 11 -1.63 -1.99 13.10
C THR A 11 -2.90 -2.80 12.81
N ASP A 12 -3.45 -3.49 13.82
CA ASP A 12 -4.66 -4.31 13.63
C ASP A 12 -5.87 -3.47 13.21
N ARG A 13 -6.00 -2.25 13.73
CA ARG A 13 -7.09 -1.35 13.32
C ARG A 13 -6.95 -0.95 11.86
N TYR A 14 -5.72 -0.69 11.42
CA TYR A 14 -5.40 -0.38 10.04
C TYR A 14 -5.71 -1.58 9.12
N GLU A 15 -5.21 -2.77 9.44
CA GLU A 15 -5.43 -3.98 8.65
C GLU A 15 -6.91 -4.36 8.55
N ASN A 16 -7.63 -4.35 9.68
CA ASN A 16 -9.05 -4.68 9.72
C ASN A 16 -9.94 -3.72 8.91
N TRP A 17 -9.49 -2.48 8.67
CA TRP A 17 -10.26 -1.55 7.84
C TRP A 17 -10.38 -2.06 6.41
N PHE A 18 -9.32 -2.65 5.83
CA PHE A 18 -9.32 -3.18 4.47
C PHE A 18 -10.19 -4.43 4.34
N GLU A 19 -10.26 -5.26 5.38
CA GLU A 19 -11.14 -6.42 5.41
C GLU A 19 -12.62 -5.99 5.42
N ARG A 20 -12.96 -5.04 6.29
CA ARG A 20 -14.33 -4.53 6.43
C ARG A 20 -14.78 -3.72 5.21
N ASN A 21 -13.86 -3.02 4.55
CA ASN A 21 -14.13 -2.13 3.43
C ASN A 21 -13.56 -2.66 2.11
N ARG A 22 -13.62 -3.99 1.90
CA ARG A 22 -13.04 -4.67 0.72
C ARG A 22 -13.36 -4.02 -0.62
N TYR A 23 -14.57 -3.52 -0.82
CA TYR A 23 -14.99 -2.92 -2.09
C TYR A 23 -14.48 -1.49 -2.28
N VAL A 24 -14.33 -0.73 -1.19
CA VAL A 24 -13.71 0.60 -1.22
C VAL A 24 -12.24 0.43 -1.58
N TYR A 25 -11.54 -0.46 -0.86
CA TYR A 25 -10.15 -0.79 -1.15
C TYR A 25 -9.94 -1.25 -2.61
N GLN A 26 -10.80 -2.13 -3.12
CA GLN A 26 -10.71 -2.55 -4.53
C GLN A 26 -10.93 -1.39 -5.51
N SER A 27 -11.82 -0.46 -5.18
CA SER A 27 -12.08 0.73 -6.00
C SER A 27 -10.87 1.65 -6.02
N GLU A 28 -10.19 1.83 -4.89
CA GLU A 28 -8.93 2.61 -4.81
C GLU A 28 -7.82 1.98 -5.67
N ILE A 29 -7.62 0.66 -5.57
CA ILE A 29 -6.65 -0.05 -6.42
C ILE A 29 -6.96 0.15 -7.91
N ASN A 30 -8.22 0.03 -8.30
CA ASN A 30 -8.61 0.20 -9.71
C ASN A 30 -8.38 1.64 -10.18
N ALA A 31 -8.76 2.63 -9.38
CA ALA A 31 -8.54 4.04 -9.70
C ALA A 31 -7.05 4.35 -9.88
N ILE A 32 -6.17 3.77 -9.06
CA ILE A 32 -4.72 3.96 -9.23
C ILE A 32 -4.25 3.28 -10.53
N ARG A 33 -4.69 2.05 -10.82
CA ARG A 33 -4.29 1.35 -12.06
C ARG A 33 -4.68 2.10 -13.33
N GLU A 34 -5.78 2.84 -13.33
CA GLU A 34 -6.22 3.62 -14.49
C GLU A 34 -5.27 4.79 -14.83
N ILE A 35 -4.58 5.33 -13.83
CA ILE A 35 -3.71 6.50 -14.00
C ILE A 35 -2.22 6.16 -13.93
N LEU A 36 -1.88 4.96 -13.45
CA LEU A 36 -0.50 4.53 -13.29
C LEU A 36 0.07 4.20 -14.67
N PRO A 37 1.13 4.90 -15.13
CA PRO A 37 1.76 4.57 -16.41
C PRO A 37 2.45 3.22 -16.32
N ASP A 38 2.70 2.59 -17.46
CA ASP A 38 3.57 1.41 -17.50
C ASP A 38 4.95 1.76 -16.92
N PHE A 39 5.44 0.92 -16.00
CA PHE A 39 6.73 1.10 -15.37
C PHE A 39 7.45 -0.24 -15.23
N GLU A 40 8.78 -0.21 -15.38
CA GLU A 40 9.64 -1.36 -15.06
C GLU A 40 10.10 -1.31 -13.60
N ASN A 41 10.36 -0.11 -13.09
CA ASN A 41 10.82 0.15 -11.73
C ASN A 41 9.97 1.25 -11.09
N GLY A 42 9.45 0.98 -9.89
CA GLY A 42 8.65 1.92 -9.11
C GLY A 42 8.95 1.77 -7.63
N ILE A 43 8.74 2.85 -6.86
CA ILE A 43 8.91 2.85 -5.41
C ILE A 43 7.67 3.44 -4.74
N GLU A 44 7.12 2.72 -3.77
CA GLU A 44 6.11 3.26 -2.86
C GLU A 44 6.80 3.83 -1.63
N ILE A 45 6.57 5.11 -1.34
CA ILE A 45 7.07 5.77 -0.13
C ILE A 45 6.04 5.56 0.98
N GLY A 46 6.45 4.95 2.09
CA GLY A 46 5.55 4.64 3.19
C GLY A 46 4.74 3.35 2.98
N ILE A 47 5.37 2.32 2.41
CA ILE A 47 4.75 1.03 2.02
C ILE A 47 3.87 0.36 3.09
N GLY A 48 4.14 0.59 4.39
CA GLY A 48 3.40 -0.04 5.48
C GLY A 48 3.38 -1.57 5.33
N SER A 49 2.19 -2.17 5.36
CA SER A 49 1.99 -3.61 5.13
C SER A 49 2.00 -4.04 3.66
N GLY A 50 2.16 -3.11 2.72
CA GLY A 50 2.25 -3.40 1.29
C GLY A 50 0.90 -3.61 0.60
N ARG A 51 -0.20 -3.18 1.24
CA ARG A 51 -1.56 -3.31 0.68
C ARG A 51 -1.69 -2.69 -0.72
N PHE A 52 -0.97 -1.61 -1.03
CA PHE A 52 -1.01 -1.00 -2.37
C PHE A 52 0.14 -1.49 -3.26
N ALA A 53 1.38 -1.54 -2.77
CA ALA A 53 2.53 -2.01 -3.55
C ALA A 53 2.31 -3.35 -4.24
N GLU A 54 1.88 -4.37 -3.50
CA GLU A 54 1.76 -5.74 -4.03
C GLU A 54 0.80 -5.84 -5.23
N PRO A 55 -0.48 -5.41 -5.14
CA PRO A 55 -1.41 -5.48 -6.27
C PRO A 55 -1.09 -4.52 -7.42
N LEU A 56 -0.26 -3.48 -7.18
CA LEU A 56 0.21 -2.57 -8.22
C LEU A 56 1.53 -3.02 -8.87
N GLY A 57 2.09 -4.16 -8.46
CA GLY A 57 3.34 -4.69 -9.03
C GLY A 57 4.59 -3.92 -8.59
N ILE A 58 4.49 -3.07 -7.57
CA ILE A 58 5.62 -2.35 -6.99
C ILE A 58 6.36 -3.33 -6.08
N LYS A 59 7.53 -3.78 -6.53
CA LYS A 59 8.36 -4.70 -5.74
C LYS A 59 9.01 -3.96 -4.58
N LYS A 60 9.19 -4.62 -3.43
CA LYS A 60 10.07 -4.13 -2.38
C LYS A 60 11.43 -3.81 -3.01
N ALA A 61 11.95 -2.61 -2.76
CA ALA A 61 13.30 -2.27 -3.13
C ALA A 61 14.25 -3.35 -2.55
N LYS A 62 14.82 -4.18 -3.42
CA LYS A 62 15.98 -4.99 -3.04
C LYS A 62 17.14 -4.00 -2.98
N PHE A 63 17.44 -3.49 -1.79
CA PHE A 63 18.75 -2.91 -1.53
C PHE A 63 19.73 -4.08 -1.49
N SER A 64 20.39 -4.35 -2.61
CA SER A 64 21.54 -5.26 -2.69
C SER A 64 22.78 -4.59 -2.14
#